data_AF-A0AAE1IVG2-F1
#
_entry.id   AF-A0AAE1IVG2-F1
#
_cell.length_a   1.000
_cell.length_b   1.000
_cell.length_c   1.000
_cell.angle_alpha   90.00
_cell.angle_beta   90.00
_cell.angle_gamma   90.00
#
_symmetry.space_group_name_H-M   'P 1'
#
loop_
_entity.id
_entity.type
_entity.pdbx_description
1 polymer ?
#
loop_
_entity_poly.entity_id
_entity_poly.type
_entity_poly.pdbx_seq_one_letter_code
_entity_poly.pdbx_strand_id
1 'polypeptide(L)'
;MIFNSSLHDGVHWTSIRSFSKGADFAASFWGQVMNSVKQRGLAWPRVFYRSTMVTGGYARSLAYNSSKMEVFNGILLEKLKQAGVVSGVIDNFDLTYPWHFENRCNDGVHYGRAPLKMRWRDGQIGHQYFVDLMLAHVLPNAICAR
;
A
#
# COMPACT_ATOMS: atom_id res chain seq x y z
N MET A 1 12.48 -2.16 4.27
CA MET A 1 11.28 -2.86 3.78
C MET A 1 10.16 -1.86 3.65
N ILE A 2 9.34 -1.98 2.59
CA ILE A 2 8.14 -1.17 2.42
C ILE A 2 6.94 -2.06 2.69
N PHE A 3 6.09 -1.61 3.61
CA PHE A 3 4.83 -2.27 3.93
C PHE A 3 3.72 -1.54 3.21
N ASN A 4 3.08 -2.21 2.26
CA ASN A 4 1.92 -1.69 1.55
C ASN A 4 0.80 -2.72 1.64
N SER A 5 -0.29 -2.35 2.33
CA SER A 5 -1.48 -3.17 2.48
C SER A 5 -2.67 -2.25 2.61
N SER A 6 -3.77 -2.53 1.91
CA SER A 6 -5.05 -1.90 2.19
C SER A 6 -6.18 -2.47 1.32
N LEU A 7 -6.02 -2.50 0.00
CA LEU A 7 -7.18 -2.53 -0.89
C LEU A 7 -8.05 -3.78 -0.66
N HIS A 8 -7.45 -4.97 -0.59
CA HIS A 8 -8.20 -6.19 -0.30
C HIS A 8 -8.98 -6.16 1.03
N ASP A 9 -8.49 -5.45 2.04
CA ASP A 9 -9.19 -5.26 3.31
C ASP A 9 -10.50 -4.49 3.13
N GLY A 10 -10.54 -3.55 2.20
CA GLY A 10 -11.74 -2.79 1.82
C GLY A 10 -12.85 -3.65 1.25
N VAL A 11 -12.53 -4.76 0.58
CA VAL A 11 -13.53 -5.73 0.09
C VAL A 11 -13.85 -6.78 1.15
N HIS A 12 -12.84 -7.30 1.84
CA HIS A 12 -13.04 -8.40 2.78
C HIS A 12 -13.80 -7.99 4.05
N TRP A 13 -13.46 -6.83 4.62
CA TRP A 13 -14.04 -6.40 5.89
C TRP A 13 -15.20 -5.44 5.69
N THR A 14 -16.35 -5.76 6.27
CA THR A 14 -17.56 -4.93 6.19
C THR A 14 -17.71 -3.95 7.34
N SER A 15 -16.89 -4.05 8.40
CA SER A 15 -16.99 -3.18 9.57
C SER A 15 -15.62 -2.84 10.16
N ILE A 16 -15.52 -1.67 10.81
CA ILE A 16 -14.33 -1.24 11.55
C ILE A 16 -13.99 -2.22 12.67
N ARG A 17 -15.01 -2.75 13.37
CA ARG A 17 -14.81 -3.66 14.51
C ARG A 17 -14.16 -4.97 14.06
N SER A 18 -14.63 -5.56 12.97
CA SER A 18 -14.06 -6.81 12.44
C SER A 18 -12.66 -6.56 11.86
N PHE A 19 -12.49 -5.48 11.09
CA PHE A 19 -11.18 -5.08 10.59
C PHE A 19 -10.16 -4.89 11.72
N SER A 20 -10.53 -4.22 12.81
CA SER A 20 -9.65 -3.97 13.96
C SER A 20 -9.08 -5.27 14.55
N LYS A 21 -9.89 -6.34 14.65
CA LYS A 21 -9.41 -7.66 15.09
C LYS A 21 -8.43 -8.29 14.10
N GLY A 22 -8.71 -8.15 12.80
CA GLY A 22 -7.79 -8.57 11.75
C GLY A 22 -6.47 -7.81 11.78
N ALA A 23 -6.52 -6.50 12.05
CA ALA A 23 -5.35 -5.65 12.21
C ALA A 23 -4.53 -6.01 13.45
N ASP A 24 -5.17 -6.37 14.58
CA ASP A 24 -4.49 -6.91 15.76
C ASP A 24 -3.72 -8.19 15.43
N PHE A 25 -4.37 -9.12 14.71
CA PHE A 25 -3.73 -10.35 14.25
C PHE A 25 -2.54 -10.05 13.33
N ALA A 26 -2.73 -9.19 12.33
CA ALA A 26 -1.68 -8.82 11.38
C ALA A 26 -0.48 -8.18 12.10
N ALA A 27 -0.71 -7.26 13.04
CA ALA A 27 0.35 -6.62 13.80
C ALA A 27 1.11 -7.63 14.68
N SER A 28 0.41 -8.55 15.34
CA SER A 28 1.03 -9.63 16.12
C SER A 28 1.88 -10.55 15.24
N PHE A 29 1.35 -10.97 14.08
CA PHE A 29 2.08 -11.78 13.11
C PHE A 29 3.38 -11.10 12.69
N TRP A 30 3.32 -9.83 12.28
CA TRP A 30 4.52 -9.10 11.87
C TRP A 30 5.49 -8.86 13.02
N GLY A 31 5.00 -8.60 14.23
CA GLY A 31 5.86 -8.53 15.43
C GLY A 31 6.63 -9.82 15.66
N GLN A 32 5.98 -10.99 15.51
CA GLN A 32 6.64 -12.30 15.61
C GLN A 32 7.67 -12.52 14.52
N VAL A 33 7.36 -12.18 13.27
CA VAL A 33 8.31 -12.25 12.15
C VAL A 33 9.56 -11.43 12.46
N MET A 34 9.40 -10.19 12.92
CA MET A 34 10.53 -9.30 13.21
C MET A 34 11.35 -9.80 14.41
N ASN A 35 10.68 -10.31 15.45
CA ASN A 35 11.34 -10.95 16.58
C ASN A 35 12.17 -12.17 16.15
N SER A 36 11.68 -12.98 15.21
CA SER A 36 12.44 -14.12 14.68
C SER A 36 13.73 -13.68 13.96
N VAL A 37 13.71 -12.53 13.27
CA VAL A 37 14.91 -11.95 12.64
C VAL A 37 15.92 -11.55 13.71
N LYS A 38 15.46 -10.89 14.78
CA LYS A 38 16.31 -10.50 15.92
C LYS A 38 16.93 -11.71 16.62
N GLN A 39 16.16 -12.78 16.84
CA GLN A 39 16.63 -14.02 17.47
C GLN A 39 17.74 -14.71 16.65
N ARG A 40 17.79 -14.48 15.34
CA ARG A 40 18.86 -14.95 14.45
C ARG A 40 20.12 -14.08 14.48
N GLY A 41 20.17 -13.06 15.36
CA GLY A 41 21.30 -12.12 15.47
C GLY A 41 21.38 -11.12 14.31
N LEU A 42 20.33 -11.00 13.49
CA LEU A 42 20.29 -10.06 12.38
C LEU A 42 19.75 -8.70 12.83
N ALA A 43 20.16 -7.64 12.13
CA ALA A 43 19.68 -6.29 12.38
C ALA A 43 18.15 -6.20 12.20
N TRP A 44 17.49 -5.42 13.06
CA TRP A 44 16.07 -5.17 12.97
C TRP A 44 15.74 -4.46 11.64
N PRO A 45 14.83 -4.99 10.79
CA PRO A 45 14.52 -4.36 9.52
C PRO A 45 13.88 -2.98 9.74
N ARG A 46 14.33 -1.97 9.00
CA ARG A 46 13.60 -0.69 8.90
C ARG A 46 12.35 -0.91 8.05
N VAL A 47 11.17 -0.69 8.62
CA VAL A 47 9.88 -0.86 7.93
C VAL A 47 9.22 0.49 7.76
N PHE A 48 8.94 0.86 6.51
CA PHE A 48 8.18 2.07 6.20
C PHE A 48 6.78 1.70 5.74
N TYR A 49 5.77 2.22 6.43
CA TYR A 49 4.37 2.02 6.05
C TYR A 49 3.96 3.00 4.95
N ARG A 50 3.34 2.49 3.90
CA ARG A 50 2.74 3.26 2.82
C ARG A 50 1.28 2.86 2.68
N SER A 51 0.38 3.83 2.77
CA SER A 51 -1.04 3.63 2.48
C SER A 51 -1.31 3.59 0.97
N THR A 52 -2.31 2.79 0.59
CA THR A 52 -3.02 2.89 -0.70
C THR A 52 -4.49 3.12 -0.35
N MET A 53 -5.17 4.04 -1.01
CA MET A 53 -6.57 4.39 -0.67
C MET A 53 -7.53 4.19 -1.83
N VAL A 54 -7.03 4.20 -3.06
CA VAL A 54 -7.89 4.17 -4.24
C VAL A 54 -7.37 3.23 -5.33
N THR A 55 -8.32 2.74 -6.12
CA THR A 55 -8.11 1.74 -7.19
C THR A 55 -8.32 2.36 -8.56
N GLY A 56 -7.85 1.67 -9.61
CA GLY A 56 -8.02 2.10 -11.00
C GLY A 56 -9.28 1.55 -11.66
N GLY A 57 -9.65 2.18 -12.78
CA GLY A 57 -10.63 1.65 -13.73
C GLY A 57 -11.97 1.21 -13.12
N TYR A 58 -12.35 -0.06 -13.32
CA TYR A 58 -13.63 -0.56 -12.81
C TYR A 58 -13.58 -0.87 -11.32
N ALA A 59 -12.38 -1.08 -10.76
CA ALA A 59 -12.26 -1.36 -9.33
C ALA A 59 -12.70 -0.16 -8.48
N ARG A 60 -12.79 1.05 -9.07
CA ARG A 60 -13.33 2.25 -8.42
C ARG A 60 -14.77 2.08 -7.94
N SER A 61 -15.57 1.26 -8.61
CA SER A 61 -16.96 0.98 -8.22
C SER A 61 -17.10 -0.25 -7.31
N LEU A 62 -16.00 -0.88 -6.91
CA LEU A 62 -16.01 -1.95 -5.92
C LEU A 62 -16.06 -1.38 -4.49
N ALA A 63 -16.10 -2.25 -3.48
CA ALA A 63 -16.28 -1.86 -2.08
C ALA A 63 -15.08 -1.10 -1.44
N TYR A 64 -14.07 -0.73 -2.22
CA TYR A 64 -12.86 0.01 -1.82
C TYR A 64 -13.11 1.50 -1.61
N ASN A 65 -14.14 1.87 -0.84
CA ASN A 65 -14.44 3.27 -0.53
C ASN A 65 -13.21 3.98 0.08
N SER A 66 -12.79 5.11 -0.48
CA SER A 66 -11.56 5.81 -0.07
C SER A 66 -11.56 6.24 1.40
N SER A 67 -12.67 6.77 1.91
CA SER A 67 -12.82 7.15 3.32
C SER A 67 -12.75 5.93 4.25
N LYS A 68 -13.32 4.80 3.82
CA LYS A 68 -13.17 3.53 4.53
C LYS A 68 -11.72 3.06 4.53
N MET A 69 -11.03 3.17 3.39
CA MET A 69 -9.62 2.79 3.28
C MET A 69 -8.71 3.65 4.13
N GLU A 70 -8.96 4.96 4.21
CA GLU A 70 -8.24 5.87 5.09
C GLU A 70 -8.34 5.43 6.56
N VAL A 71 -9.56 5.13 7.03
CA VAL A 71 -9.79 4.63 8.39
C VAL A 71 -9.08 3.30 8.64
N PHE A 72 -9.19 2.35 7.70
CA PHE A 72 -8.54 1.05 7.83
C PHE A 72 -7.01 1.17 7.86
N ASN A 73 -6.44 2.00 6.99
CA ASN A 73 -5.02 2.29 6.97
C ASN A 73 -4.53 2.89 8.30
N GLY A 74 -5.29 3.84 8.86
CA GLY A 74 -4.99 4.44 10.16
C GLY A 74 -5.00 3.40 11.28
N ILE A 75 -6.04 2.56 11.34
CA ILE A 75 -6.13 1.48 12.35
C ILE A 75 -4.94 0.53 12.24
N LEU A 76 -4.63 0.02 11.03
CA LEU A 76 -3.51 -0.91 10.84
C LEU A 76 -2.18 -0.27 11.23
N LEU A 77 -1.94 0.98 10.83
CA LEU A 77 -0.74 1.72 11.18
C LEU A 77 -0.58 1.83 12.71
N GLU A 78 -1.63 2.20 13.43
CA GLU A 78 -1.57 2.31 14.89
C GLU A 78 -1.28 0.97 15.56
N LYS A 79 -1.88 -0.13 15.09
CA LYS A 79 -1.56 -1.47 15.60
C LYS A 79 -0.12 -1.88 15.31
N LEU A 80 0.39 -1.58 14.11
CA LEU A 80 1.79 -1.86 13.75
C LEU A 80 2.79 -1.01 14.56
N LYS A 81 2.46 0.25 14.87
CA LYS A 81 3.24 1.10 15.79
C LYS A 81 3.27 0.51 17.19
N GLN A 82 2.12 0.11 17.72
CA GLN A 82 2.01 -0.54 19.04
C GLN A 82 2.83 -1.83 19.12
N ALA A 83 2.89 -2.60 18.03
CA ALA A 83 3.72 -3.81 17.93
C ALA A 83 5.22 -3.53 17.68
N GLY A 84 5.64 -2.26 17.57
CA GLY A 84 7.03 -1.89 17.30
C GLY A 84 7.53 -2.30 15.91
N VAL A 85 6.62 -2.56 14.96
CA VAL A 85 6.97 -3.04 13.61
C VAL A 85 7.42 -1.89 12.72
N VAL A 86 6.74 -0.74 12.78
CA VAL A 86 6.94 0.38 11.85
C VAL A 86 8.03 1.33 12.35
N SER A 87 8.95 1.67 11.45
CA SER A 87 10.04 2.63 11.66
C SER A 87 9.75 4.01 11.09
N GLY A 88 8.75 4.14 10.21
CA GLY A 88 8.37 5.40 9.60
C GLY A 88 7.18 5.26 8.66
N VAL A 89 6.66 6.38 8.18
CA VAL A 89 5.53 6.45 7.25
C VAL A 89 5.96 7.20 6.02
N ILE A 90 5.56 6.70 4.85
CA ILE A 90 5.62 7.44 3.59
C ILE A 90 4.27 8.12 3.46
N ASP A 91 4.20 9.35 3.97
CA ASP A 91 2.99 10.16 3.93
C ASP A 91 3.02 11.08 2.71
N ASN A 92 2.36 10.63 1.66
CA ASN A 92 1.90 11.49 0.58
C ASN A 92 0.56 10.89 0.17
N PHE A 93 -0.52 11.60 0.53
CA PHE A 93 -1.92 11.24 0.30
C PHE A 93 -2.06 10.43 -1.00
N ASP A 94 -2.42 9.15 -0.86
CA ASP A 94 -2.28 8.08 -1.85
C ASP A 94 -1.52 8.49 -3.11
N LEU A 95 -0.22 8.19 -3.16
CA LEU A 95 0.63 8.57 -4.29
C LEU A 95 -0.02 8.29 -5.63
N THR A 96 -0.86 7.27 -5.76
CA THR A 96 -1.51 6.96 -7.04
C THR A 96 -2.68 7.86 -7.41
N TYR A 97 -3.23 8.63 -6.46
CA TYR A 97 -4.40 9.51 -6.60
C TYR A 97 -4.44 10.34 -7.90
N PRO A 98 -3.37 11.06 -8.28
CA PRO A 98 -3.38 11.86 -9.51
C PRO A 98 -3.60 11.05 -10.79
N TRP A 99 -3.34 9.74 -10.77
CA TRP A 99 -3.42 8.85 -11.93
C TRP A 99 -4.68 7.97 -11.93
N HIS A 100 -5.64 8.30 -11.07
CA HIS A 100 -6.85 7.50 -10.88
C HIS A 100 -7.95 7.78 -11.89
N PHE A 101 -7.87 8.85 -12.68
CA PHE A 101 -8.98 9.29 -13.53
C PHE A 101 -9.07 8.52 -14.85
N GLU A 102 -7.93 8.28 -15.50
CA GLU A 102 -7.86 7.58 -16.79
C GLU A 102 -7.08 6.27 -16.71
N ASN A 103 -7.32 5.37 -17.67
CA ASN A 103 -6.60 4.09 -17.76
C ASN A 103 -5.28 4.26 -18.53
N ARG A 104 -4.63 5.44 -18.50
CA ARG A 104 -3.28 5.65 -19.07
C ARG A 104 -2.17 5.16 -18.15
N CYS A 105 -2.46 5.04 -16.86
CA CYS A 105 -1.50 4.65 -15.83
C CYS A 105 -1.94 3.41 -15.03
N ASN A 106 -3.03 2.75 -15.43
CA ASN A 106 -3.50 1.50 -14.83
C ASN A 106 -4.10 0.56 -15.88
N ASP A 107 -4.04 -0.74 -15.60
CA ASP A 107 -4.60 -1.81 -16.46
C ASP A 107 -6.13 -1.98 -16.32
N GLY A 108 -6.79 -1.05 -15.63
CA GLY A 108 -8.20 -1.15 -15.23
C GLY A 108 -8.41 -1.53 -13.76
N VAL A 109 -7.37 -1.94 -13.04
CA VAL A 109 -7.38 -2.22 -11.59
C VAL A 109 -6.07 -1.82 -10.90
N HIS A 110 -4.92 -2.19 -11.47
CA HIS A 110 -3.60 -2.09 -10.85
C HIS A 110 -2.76 -0.95 -11.45
N TYR A 111 -2.05 -0.23 -10.59
CA TYR A 111 -1.04 0.76 -10.95
C TYR A 111 0.37 0.12 -11.01
N GLY A 112 1.27 0.68 -11.82
CA GLY A 112 2.71 0.35 -11.78
C GLY A 112 3.03 -1.08 -12.27
N ARG A 113 2.78 -1.32 -13.56
CA ARG A 113 2.52 -2.66 -14.10
C ARG A 113 3.56 -3.18 -15.09
N ALA A 114 4.84 -2.85 -15.03
CA ALA A 114 5.84 -3.12 -16.07
C ALA A 114 5.44 -2.68 -17.52
N PRO A 115 6.31 -1.99 -18.26
CA PRO A 115 6.03 -1.67 -19.66
C PRO A 115 5.70 -2.92 -20.49
N LEU A 116 4.55 -2.92 -21.16
CA LEU A 116 4.15 -3.97 -22.08
C LEU A 116 3.60 -3.34 -23.36
N LYS A 117 4.02 -3.84 -24.53
CA LYS A 117 3.45 -3.46 -25.84
C LYS A 117 2.06 -4.09 -26.03
N MET A 118 1.15 -3.82 -25.11
CA MET A 118 -0.24 -4.29 -25.14
C MET A 118 -1.18 -3.09 -25.12
N ARG A 119 -2.35 -3.25 -25.75
CA ARG A 119 -3.43 -2.28 -25.62
C ARG A 119 -4.05 -2.37 -24.24
N TRP A 120 -4.24 -1.22 -23.61
CA TRP A 120 -4.92 -1.09 -22.33
C TRP A 120 -6.40 -0.77 -22.53
N ARG A 121 -7.09 -0.56 -21.41
CA ARG A 121 -8.55 -0.46 -21.36
C ARG A 121 -9.11 0.81 -22.03
N ASP A 122 -8.26 1.80 -22.25
CA ASP A 122 -8.52 2.99 -23.05
C ASP A 122 -8.28 2.79 -24.56
N GLY A 123 -7.87 1.58 -24.98
CA GLY A 123 -7.58 1.24 -26.37
C GLY A 123 -6.18 1.65 -26.86
N GLN A 124 -5.41 2.35 -26.03
CA GLN A 124 -4.08 2.85 -26.34
C GLN A 124 -2.99 1.89 -25.81
N ILE A 125 -1.75 2.06 -26.26
CA ILE A 125 -0.62 1.30 -25.66
C ILE A 125 -0.37 1.85 -24.25
N GLY A 126 -0.19 0.95 -23.29
CA GLY A 126 0.18 1.30 -21.92
C GLY A 126 1.57 1.90 -21.83
N HIS A 127 1.69 3.14 -21.34
CA HIS A 127 2.98 3.78 -21.10
C HIS A 127 3.26 3.87 -19.59
N GLN A 128 4.47 3.49 -19.20
CA GLN A 128 4.79 2.96 -17.87
C GLN A 128 6.11 3.51 -17.31
N TYR A 129 6.32 4.81 -17.37
CA TYR A 129 7.51 5.39 -16.74
C TYR A 129 7.15 6.16 -15.47
N PHE A 130 6.11 6.99 -15.48
CA PHE A 130 5.97 8.00 -14.43
C PHE A 130 5.60 7.46 -13.04
N VAL A 131 4.68 6.50 -12.92
CA VAL A 131 4.23 5.98 -11.61
C VAL A 131 5.30 5.11 -10.93
N ASP A 132 5.95 4.25 -11.71
CA ASP A 132 7.06 3.41 -11.22
C ASP A 132 8.29 4.25 -10.89
N LEU A 133 8.58 5.31 -11.66
CA LEU A 133 9.64 6.28 -11.35
C LEU A 133 9.32 7.07 -10.07
N MET A 134 8.09 7.53 -9.88
CA MET A 134 7.70 8.25 -8.66
C MET A 134 7.80 7.34 -7.43
N LEU A 135 7.36 6.08 -7.53
CA LEU A 135 7.58 5.10 -6.48
C LEU A 135 9.06 4.87 -6.21
N ALA A 136 9.85 4.64 -7.26
CA ALA A 136 11.29 4.45 -7.17
C ALA A 136 12.05 5.69 -6.66
N HIS A 137 11.50 6.90 -6.73
CA HIS A 137 12.09 8.11 -6.16
C HIS A 137 11.66 8.39 -4.71
N VAL A 138 10.42 8.05 -4.34
CA VAL A 138 9.94 8.20 -2.96
C VAL A 138 10.62 7.21 -2.02
N LEU A 139 10.89 5.98 -2.48
CA LEU A 139 11.52 4.95 -1.64
C LEU A 139 12.95 5.32 -1.18
N PRO A 140 13.86 5.79 -2.06
CA PRO A 140 15.15 6.32 -1.65
C PRO A 140 15.03 7.54 -0.74
N ASN A 141 14.08 8.45 -0.97
CA ASN A 141 13.88 9.57 -0.05
C ASN A 141 13.45 9.07 1.34
N ALA A 142 12.53 8.11 1.44
CA ALA A 142 12.12 7.56 2.73
C ALA A 142 13.24 6.76 3.43
N ILE A 143 14.07 6.05 2.68
CA ILE A 143 15.10 5.16 3.23
C ILE A 143 16.42 5.90 3.51
N CYS A 144 16.78 6.85 2.64
CA CYS A 144 18.07 7.52 2.58
C CYS A 144 18.03 9.01 2.95
N ALA A 145 16.86 9.61 3.22
CA ALA A 145 16.83 10.92 3.86
C ALA A 145 17.51 10.79 5.23
N ARG A 146 18.56 11.59 5.41
CA ARG A 146 19.33 11.73 6.64
C ARG A 146 18.76 12.86 7.46
#